data_AF-A0A7K3PL31-F1
#
_entry.id   AF-A0A7K3PL31-F1
#
_cell.length_a   1.000
_cell.length_b   1.000
_cell.length_c   1.000
_cell.angle_alpha   90.00
_cell.angle_beta   90.00
_cell.angle_gamma   90.00
#
_symmetry.space_group_name_H-M   'P 1'
#
loop_
_entity.id
_entity.type
_entity.pdbx_description
1 polymer ?
#
loop_
_entity_poly.entity_id
_entity_poly.type
_entity_poly.pdbx_seq_one_letter_code
_entity_poly.pdbx_strand_id
1 'polypeptide(L)'
;GVADARDRAALLAVGADARVEAVEALPSGLSARLGEAPGVREVTEAGVDHLAKTPDDGQSLPLAGVEPGAYAALAGRTGLGAFPA
;
A
#
# COMPACT_ATOMS: atom_id res chain seq x y z
N GLY A 1 29.87 -0.20 -8.70
CA GLY A 1 30.80 0.01 -7.58
C GLY A 1 30.17 -0.44 -6.26
N VAL A 2 30.79 -0.13 -5.12
CA VAL A 2 30.24 -0.47 -3.79
C VAL A 2 28.87 0.17 -3.54
N ALA A 3 28.64 1.39 -4.05
CA ALA A 3 27.34 2.07 -4.01
C ALA A 3 26.25 1.24 -4.70
N ASP A 4 26.40 0.90 -5.99
CA ASP A 4 25.41 0.07 -6.71
C ASP A 4 25.17 -1.29 -6.05
N ALA A 5 26.20 -1.89 -5.45
CA ALA A 5 26.07 -3.16 -4.74
C ALA A 5 25.26 -2.99 -3.44
N ARG A 6 25.47 -1.89 -2.72
CA ARG A 6 24.70 -1.53 -1.52
C ARG A 6 23.25 -1.21 -1.87
N ASP A 7 23.01 -0.48 -2.95
CA ASP A 7 21.66 -0.13 -3.40
C ASP A 7 20.88 -1.38 -3.82
N ARG A 8 21.52 -2.30 -4.56
CA ARG A 8 20.90 -3.60 -4.87
C ARG A 8 20.64 -4.44 -3.64
N ALA A 9 21.56 -4.47 -2.67
CA ALA A 9 21.35 -5.20 -1.43
C ALA A 9 20.19 -4.61 -0.62
N ALA A 10 20.07 -3.29 -0.54
CA ALA A 10 18.96 -2.62 0.14
C ALA A 10 17.62 -2.91 -0.55
N LEU A 11 17.57 -2.85 -1.88
CA LEU A 11 16.37 -3.18 -2.66
C LEU A 11 15.92 -4.63 -2.41
N LEU A 12 16.86 -5.57 -2.38
CA LEU A 12 16.56 -6.98 -2.11
C LEU A 12 16.11 -7.24 -0.67
N ALA A 13 16.62 -6.47 0.30
CA ALA A 13 16.30 -6.66 1.71
C ALA A 13 14.97 -6.00 2.12
N VAL A 14 14.65 -4.83 1.57
CA VAL A 14 13.48 -4.02 1.96
C VAL A 14 12.30 -4.21 1.01
N GLY A 15 12.54 -4.65 -0.22
CA GLY A 15 11.54 -4.65 -1.28
C GLY A 15 11.46 -3.30 -1.99
N ALA A 16 10.78 -3.29 -3.14
CA ALA A 16 10.64 -2.12 -4.01
C ALA A 16 9.32 -1.37 -3.82
N ASP A 17 8.51 -1.77 -2.84
CA ASP A 17 7.18 -1.20 -2.63
C ASP A 17 7.27 0.15 -1.89
N ALA A 18 6.40 1.08 -2.28
CA ALA A 18 6.30 2.40 -1.69
C ALA A 18 4.85 2.71 -1.30
N ARG A 19 4.67 3.50 -0.24
CA ARG A 19 3.37 4.03 0.20
C ARG A 19 3.38 5.54 0.09
N VAL A 20 2.35 6.09 -0.54
CA VAL A 20 2.06 7.52 -0.56
C VAL A 20 0.82 7.75 0.27
N GLU A 21 0.91 8.62 1.26
CA GLU A 21 -0.18 8.94 2.18
C GLU A 21 -0.27 10.44 2.42
N ALA A 22 -1.45 10.90 2.82
CA ALA A 22 -1.70 12.25 3.24
C ALA A 22 -2.71 12.24 4.39
N VAL A 23 -2.63 13.27 5.24
CA VAL A 23 -3.63 13.49 6.31
C VAL A 23 -4.97 13.88 5.71
N GLU A 24 -4.95 14.61 4.60
CA GLU A 24 -6.13 14.96 3.81
C GLU A 24 -6.21 14.11 2.53
N ALA A 25 -7.26 14.32 1.73
CA ALA A 25 -7.44 13.59 0.49
C ALA A 25 -6.24 13.77 -0.46
N LEU A 26 -5.78 12.65 -1.03
CA LEU A 26 -4.78 12.67 -2.08
C LEU A 26 -5.33 13.37 -3.34
N PRO A 27 -4.47 14.01 -4.14
CA PRO A 27 -4.89 14.62 -5.40
C PRO A 27 -5.58 13.61 -6.32
N SER A 28 -6.65 14.05 -6.98
CA SER A 28 -7.31 13.23 -7.99
C SER A 28 -6.34 12.84 -9.11
N GLY A 29 -6.45 11.59 -9.57
CA GLY A 29 -5.58 11.06 -10.63
C GLY A 29 -4.13 10.76 -10.20
N LEU A 30 -3.78 10.87 -8.91
CA LEU A 30 -2.45 10.52 -8.42
C LEU A 30 -2.06 9.08 -8.79
N SER A 31 -2.98 8.13 -8.64
CA SER A 31 -2.74 6.71 -8.95
C SER A 31 -2.37 6.49 -10.41
N ALA A 32 -3.04 7.18 -11.35
CA ALA A 32 -2.71 7.11 -12.76
C ALA A 32 -1.30 7.65 -13.03
N ARG A 33 -0.95 8.80 -12.43
CA ARG A 33 0.39 9.40 -12.56
C ARG A 33 1.49 8.52 -11.97
N LEU A 34 1.23 7.86 -10.85
CA LEU A 34 2.16 6.90 -10.25
C LEU A 34 2.33 5.65 -11.13
N GLY A 35 1.26 5.18 -11.77
CA GLY A 35 1.30 4.05 -12.71
C GLY A 35 2.19 4.30 -13.94
N GLU A 36 2.42 5.55 -14.30
CA GLU A 36 3.31 5.94 -15.42
C GLU A 36 4.79 6.07 -15.00
N ALA A 37 5.10 6.03 -13.70
CA ALA A 37 6.46 6.21 -13.22
C ALA A 37 7.36 4.99 -13.54
N PRO A 38 8.59 5.19 -14.04
CA PRO A 38 9.49 4.09 -14.36
C PRO A 38 9.73 3.15 -13.17
N GLY A 39 9.50 1.85 -13.38
CA GLY A 39 9.70 0.81 -12.36
C GLY A 39 8.45 0.48 -11.54
N VAL A 40 7.37 1.28 -11.65
CA VAL A 40 6.08 0.94 -11.05
C VAL A 40 5.42 -0.16 -11.88
N ARG A 41 5.06 -1.27 -11.22
CA ARG A 41 4.37 -2.39 -11.86
C ARG A 41 2.86 -2.36 -11.63
N GLU A 42 2.46 -1.86 -10.46
CA GLU A 42 1.07 -1.80 -10.03
C GLU A 42 0.90 -0.72 -8.97
N VAL A 43 -0.31 -0.18 -8.88
CA VAL A 43 -0.72 0.78 -7.85
C VAL A 43 -2.06 0.28 -7.31
N THR A 44 -2.19 0.22 -5.99
CA THR A 44 -3.43 -0.17 -5.31
C THR A 44 -3.84 0.97 -4.39
N GLU A 45 -5.08 1.43 -4.54
CA GLU A 45 -5.65 2.46 -3.67
C GLU A 45 -6.17 1.83 -2.38
N ALA A 46 -5.96 2.54 -1.27
CA ALA A 46 -6.53 2.20 0.03
C ALA A 46 -6.95 3.49 0.73
N GLY A 47 -8.17 3.51 1.26
CA GLY A 47 -8.63 4.54 2.19
C GLY A 47 -8.60 3.98 3.61
N VAL A 48 -8.01 4.70 4.57
CA VAL A 48 -7.96 4.26 5.97
C VAL A 48 -8.68 5.26 6.85
N ASP A 49 -9.75 4.82 7.50
CA ASP A 49 -10.36 5.55 8.62
C ASP A 49 -9.79 4.99 9.93
N HIS A 50 -8.97 5.77 10.62
CA HIS A 50 -8.35 5.36 11.87
C HIS A 50 -9.31 5.38 13.07
N LEU A 51 -10.48 5.99 12.93
CA LEU A 51 -11.42 6.22 14.02
C LEU A 51 -12.78 5.53 13.81
N ALA A 52 -12.88 4.62 12.84
CA ALA A 52 -14.09 3.88 12.54
C ALA A 52 -14.67 3.23 13.81
N LYS A 53 -15.95 3.46 14.06
CA LYS A 53 -16.64 3.03 15.29
C LYS A 53 -17.16 1.61 15.15
N THR A 54 -16.89 0.78 16.15
CA THR A 54 -17.52 -0.54 16.25
C THR A 54 -18.95 -0.43 16.77
N PRO A 55 -19.83 -1.38 16.42
CA PRO A 55 -21.17 -1.46 17.00
C PRO A 55 -21.15 -1.62 18.53
N ASP A 56 -20.13 -2.30 19.06
CA ASP A 56 -20.05 -2.67 20.48
C ASP A 56 -19.14 -1.71 21.27
N ASP A 57 -19.76 -0.76 21.96
CA ASP A 57 -19.22 -0.05 23.12
C ASP A 57 -18.02 0.90 22.88
N GLY A 58 -17.97 1.54 21.71
CA GLY A 58 -17.23 2.80 21.51
C GLY A 58 -15.73 2.67 21.25
N GLN A 59 -15.23 1.44 21.04
CA GLN A 59 -13.88 1.25 20.53
C GLN A 59 -13.77 1.78 19.09
N SER A 60 -12.66 2.46 18.80
CA SER A 60 -12.30 2.85 17.45
C SER A 60 -11.25 1.88 16.93
N LEU A 61 -11.44 1.42 15.70
CA LEU A 61 -10.49 0.54 15.00
C LEU A 61 -10.07 1.20 13.69
N PRO A 62 -8.83 0.98 13.22
CA PRO A 62 -8.48 1.31 11.85
C PRO A 62 -9.28 0.43 10.89
N LEU A 63 -9.99 1.06 9.96
CA LEU A 63 -10.74 0.42 8.89
C LEU A 63 -10.14 0.81 7.55
N ALA A 64 -9.68 -0.18 6.78
CA ALA A 64 -9.21 0.01 5.42
C ALA A 64 -10.31 -0.35 4.41
N GLY A 65 -10.70 0.61 3.58
CA GLY A 65 -11.47 0.37 2.36
C GLY A 65 -10.50 0.14 1.19
N VAL A 66 -10.64 -0.99 0.52
CA VAL A 66 -9.76 -1.43 -0.58
C VAL A 66 -10.56 -2.10 -1.68
N GLU A 67 -9.97 -2.19 -2.89
CA GLU A 67 -10.44 -3.16 -3.90
C GLU A 67 -9.94 -4.56 -3.51
N PRO A 68 -10.83 -5.53 -3.22
CA PRO A 68 -10.44 -6.81 -2.63
C PRO A 68 -9.42 -7.60 -3.47
N GLY A 69 -9.57 -7.65 -4.79
CA GLY A 69 -8.69 -8.43 -5.66
C GLY A 69 -7.27 -7.88 -5.71
N ALA A 70 -7.14 -6.57 -5.93
CA ALA A 70 -5.87 -5.85 -5.95
C ALA A 70 -5.17 -5.93 -4.59
N TYR A 71 -5.92 -5.79 -3.49
CA TYR A 71 -5.34 -5.87 -2.16
C TYR A 71 -4.89 -7.30 -1.80
N ALA A 72 -5.65 -8.33 -2.20
CA ALA A 72 -5.24 -9.72 -2.04
C ALA A 72 -3.96 -10.05 -2.85
N ALA A 73 -3.85 -9.55 -4.09
CA ALA A 73 -2.65 -9.69 -4.91
C ALA A 73 -1.43 -8.99 -4.26
N LEU A 74 -1.62 -7.76 -3.77
CA LEU A 74 -0.63 -6.99 -3.01
C LEU A 74 -0.18 -7.71 -1.74
N ALA A 75 -1.11 -8.23 -0.94
CA ALA A 75 -0.79 -8.92 0.30
C ALA A 75 -0.08 -10.26 0.05
N GLY A 76 -0.44 -10.96 -1.03
CA GLY A 76 0.23 -12.19 -1.47
C GLY A 76 1.69 -11.96 -1.87
N ARG A 77 1.98 -10.92 -2.66
CA ARG A 77 3.35 -10.60 -3.10
C ARG A 77 4.25 -10.01 -2.00
N THR A 78 3.67 -9.32 -1.03
CA THR A 78 4.40 -8.71 0.11
C THR A 78 4.59 -9.67 1.29
N GLY A 79 4.07 -10.90 1.20
CA GLY A 79 4.15 -11.88 2.29
C GLY A 79 3.28 -11.56 3.50
N LEU A 80 2.34 -10.60 3.38
CA LEU A 80 1.37 -10.26 4.41
C LEU A 80 0.21 -11.28 4.49
N GLY A 81 0.12 -12.19 3.52
CA GLY A 81 -0.87 -13.26 3.44
C GLY A 81 -2.13 -12.85 2.66
N ALA A 82 -2.75 -13.79 1.96
CA ALA A 82 -3.98 -13.52 1.23
C ALA A 82 -5.17 -13.42 2.20
N PHE A 83 -5.94 -12.34 2.10
CA PHE A 83 -7.27 -12.29 2.68
C PHE A 83 -8.21 -13.14 1.81
N PRO A 84 -9.11 -13.95 2.39
CA PRO A 84 -10.16 -14.58 1.60
C PRO A 84 -10.99 -13.49 0.92
N ALA A 85 -11.08 -13.54 -0.41
CA ALA A 85 -11.89 -12.63 -1.22
C ALA A 85 -13.39 -13.00 -1.17
#